data_AF-A0A101RWV2-F1
#
_entry.id   AF-A0A101RWV2-F1
#
_cell.length_a   1.000
_cell.length_b   1.000
_cell.length_c   1.000
_cell.angle_alpha   90.00
_cell.angle_beta   90.00
_cell.angle_gamma   90.00
#
_symmetry.space_group_name_H-M   'P 1'
#
loop_
_entity.id
_entity.type
_entity.pdbx_description
1 polymer ?
#
loop_
_entity_poly.entity_id
_entity_poly.type
_entity_poly.pdbx_seq_one_letter_code
_entity_poly.pdbx_strand_id
1 'polypeptide(L)'
;MKYMLLVCGDDTNDASDMAPVEPWVDELGDRGVRLHGHRLAQPADAVTVRVRGGEVLRTDGPFAETKEYVAGFDILECDSLEEAVRAAAGHPVATVGALEVRPFWEDEDAEGEIRRLDAALTDALRAGDVERALACYARDAQVVADGRAERGVEALRKAWSETGPATREVLESRIHVDESIAFGHALVRTDGGLRRVTTGYRNVGPRWLIVHEHVTEATS
;
A
#
# COMPACT_ATOMS: atom_id res chain seq x y z
N MET A 1 0.44 -3.27 -3.94
CA MET A 1 -0.88 -2.58 -3.89
C MET A 1 -1.97 -3.60 -3.61
N LYS A 2 -3.01 -3.23 -2.86
CA LYS A 2 -4.11 -4.15 -2.52
C LYS A 2 -5.29 -3.98 -3.47
N TYR A 3 -5.85 -5.11 -3.89
CA TYR A 3 -7.01 -5.19 -4.75
C TYR A 3 -8.09 -6.05 -4.09
N MET A 4 -9.33 -5.60 -4.17
CA MET A 4 -10.51 -6.40 -3.90
C MET A 4 -10.86 -7.13 -5.19
N LEU A 5 -10.90 -8.45 -5.12
CA LEU A 5 -11.45 -9.29 -6.16
C LEU A 5 -12.84 -9.75 -5.71
N LEU A 6 -13.90 -9.29 -6.39
CA LEU A 6 -15.25 -9.79 -6.15
C LEU A 6 -15.55 -10.94 -7.11
N VAL A 7 -16.00 -12.06 -6.55
CA VAL A 7 -16.44 -13.22 -7.32
C VAL A 7 -17.92 -13.05 -7.61
N CYS A 8 -18.26 -12.72 -8.87
CA CYS A 8 -19.64 -12.48 -9.28
C CYS A 8 -20.26 -13.79 -9.78
N GLY A 9 -21.29 -14.24 -9.08
CA GLY A 9 -22.08 -15.42 -9.40
C GLY A 9 -23.42 -15.07 -10.03
N ASP A 10 -23.99 -16.05 -10.72
CA ASP A 10 -25.34 -16.03 -11.29
C ASP A 10 -25.93 -17.44 -11.13
N ASP A 11 -27.11 -17.56 -10.51
CA ASP A 11 -27.78 -18.84 -10.23
C ASP A 11 -28.23 -19.58 -11.50
N THR A 12 -28.14 -18.93 -12.67
CA THR A 12 -28.48 -19.50 -13.97
C THR A 12 -27.29 -20.03 -14.75
N ASN A 13 -26.05 -19.80 -14.28
CA ASN A 13 -24.87 -20.28 -14.99
C ASN A 13 -24.61 -21.76 -14.71
N ASP A 14 -24.33 -22.51 -15.78
CA ASP A 14 -23.91 -23.90 -15.68
C ASP A 14 -22.44 -23.97 -15.25
N ALA A 15 -22.23 -24.23 -13.95
CA ALA A 15 -20.91 -24.39 -13.36
C ALA A 15 -20.48 -25.85 -13.23
N SER A 16 -21.18 -26.80 -13.87
CA SER A 16 -20.92 -28.25 -13.71
C SER A 16 -19.52 -28.67 -14.17
N ASP A 17 -18.97 -28.01 -15.19
CA ASP A 17 -17.63 -28.26 -15.73
C ASP A 17 -16.57 -27.29 -15.19
N MET A 18 -16.89 -26.46 -14.19
CA MET A 18 -15.95 -25.51 -13.61
C MET A 18 -14.84 -26.26 -12.85
N ALA A 19 -13.58 -25.88 -13.12
CA ALA A 19 -12.44 -26.42 -12.40
C ALA A 19 -12.52 -26.11 -10.88
N PRO A 20 -11.94 -26.98 -10.03
CA PRO A 20 -11.83 -26.69 -8.60
C PRO A 20 -11.02 -25.41 -8.35
N VAL A 21 -11.41 -24.65 -7.32
CA VAL A 21 -10.77 -23.36 -6.96
C VAL A 21 -9.56 -23.54 -6.06
N GLU A 22 -9.47 -24.66 -5.35
CA GLU A 22 -8.43 -24.98 -4.38
C GLU A 22 -7.01 -24.85 -4.96
N PRO A 23 -6.69 -25.35 -6.17
CA PRO A 23 -5.36 -25.16 -6.75
C PRO A 23 -4.97 -23.69 -6.95
N TRP A 24 -5.93 -22.85 -7.35
CA TRP A 24 -5.70 -21.41 -7.51
C TRP A 24 -5.49 -20.73 -6.15
N VAL A 25 -6.25 -21.13 -5.13
CA VAL A 25 -6.13 -20.64 -3.75
C VAL A 25 -4.75 -20.97 -3.19
N ASP A 26 -4.32 -22.22 -3.32
CA ASP A 26 -3.04 -22.70 -2.79
C ASP A 26 -1.86 -22.01 -3.51
N GLU A 27 -1.89 -21.96 -4.84
CA GLU A 27 -0.80 -21.35 -5.63
C GLU A 27 -0.62 -19.86 -5.28
N LEU A 28 -1.70 -19.07 -5.28
CA LEU A 28 -1.59 -17.64 -4.99
C LEU A 28 -1.35 -17.36 -3.51
N GLY A 29 -1.81 -18.24 -2.61
CA GLY A 29 -1.50 -18.18 -1.19
C GLY A 29 -0.02 -18.39 -0.92
N ASP A 30 0.57 -19.44 -1.50
CA ASP A 30 2.01 -19.76 -1.37
C ASP A 30 2.90 -18.65 -1.94
N ARG A 31 2.44 -17.97 -2.98
CA ARG A 31 3.13 -16.82 -3.59
C ARG A 31 2.96 -15.51 -2.81
N GLY A 32 2.12 -15.48 -1.79
CA GLY A 32 1.75 -14.26 -1.06
C GLY A 32 0.91 -13.27 -1.86
N VAL A 33 0.42 -13.65 -3.04
CA VAL A 33 -0.43 -12.82 -3.90
C VAL A 33 -1.84 -12.76 -3.35
N ARG A 34 -2.36 -13.88 -2.82
CA ARG A 34 -3.68 -13.95 -2.20
C ARG A 34 -3.54 -13.85 -0.68
N LEU A 35 -3.98 -12.74 -0.11
CA LEU A 35 -3.88 -12.48 1.33
C LEU A 35 -5.00 -13.15 2.12
N HIS A 36 -6.23 -13.08 1.60
CA HIS A 36 -7.41 -13.60 2.26
C HIS A 36 -8.56 -13.74 1.26
N GLY A 37 -9.55 -14.57 1.58
CA GLY A 37 -10.78 -14.63 0.79
C GLY A 37 -11.65 -15.82 1.17
N HIS A 38 -12.94 -15.70 0.90
CA HIS A 38 -13.94 -16.71 1.23
C HIS A 38 -15.11 -16.68 0.25
N ARG A 39 -15.73 -17.84 0.08
CA ARG A 39 -17.07 -17.95 -0.49
C ARG A 39 -18.09 -17.40 0.50
N LEU A 40 -19.06 -16.66 0.01
CA LEU A 40 -20.19 -16.16 0.78
C LEU A 40 -21.37 -17.14 0.73
N ALA A 41 -22.25 -17.05 1.73
CA ALA A 41 -23.53 -17.75 1.71
C ALA A 41 -24.42 -17.24 0.56
N GLN A 42 -25.52 -17.94 0.32
CA GLN A 42 -26.44 -17.59 -0.76
C GLN A 42 -27.06 -16.20 -0.53
N PRO A 43 -27.42 -15.44 -1.58
CA PRO A 43 -28.01 -14.11 -1.44
C PRO A 43 -29.26 -14.09 -0.55
N ALA A 44 -30.02 -15.18 -0.53
CA ALA A 44 -31.21 -15.32 0.31
C ALA A 44 -30.92 -15.28 1.83
N ASP A 45 -29.69 -15.60 2.24
CA ASP A 45 -29.25 -15.56 3.64
C ASP A 45 -28.69 -14.17 4.04
N ALA A 46 -28.57 -13.25 3.08
CA ALA A 46 -28.05 -11.91 3.34
C ALA A 46 -29.05 -11.05 4.13
N VAL A 47 -28.52 -10.06 4.84
CA VAL A 47 -29.30 -9.02 5.50
C VAL A 47 -28.69 -7.68 5.16
N THR A 48 -29.50 -6.79 4.60
CA THR A 48 -29.10 -5.43 4.28
C THR A 48 -29.58 -4.47 5.37
N VAL A 49 -28.72 -3.55 5.79
CA VAL A 49 -29.01 -2.56 6.82
C VAL A 49 -28.82 -1.14 6.27
N ARG A 50 -29.75 -0.23 6.58
CA ARG A 50 -29.67 1.19 6.22
C ARG A 50 -30.07 2.05 7.43
N VAL A 51 -29.43 3.20 7.63
CA VAL A 51 -29.82 4.18 8.65
C VAL A 51 -30.36 5.44 8.00
N ARG A 52 -31.57 5.85 8.34
CA ARG A 52 -32.20 7.08 7.82
C ARG A 52 -32.92 7.81 8.95
N GLY A 53 -32.62 9.10 9.11
CA GLY A 53 -33.21 9.90 10.20
C GLY A 53 -32.93 9.36 11.61
N GLY A 54 -31.85 8.60 11.79
CA GLY A 54 -31.52 7.94 13.07
C GLY A 54 -32.20 6.58 13.29
N GLU A 55 -33.04 6.10 12.37
CA GLU A 55 -33.69 4.79 12.45
C GLU A 55 -32.93 3.73 11.65
N VAL A 56 -32.80 2.53 12.21
CA VAL A 56 -32.19 1.36 11.57
C VAL A 56 -33.26 0.58 10.78
N LEU A 57 -33.11 0.52 9.47
CA LEU A 57 -33.92 -0.27 8.55
C LEU A 57 -33.16 -1.54 8.18
N ARG A 58 -33.72 -2.70 8.54
CA ARG A 58 -33.18 -4.03 8.21
C ARG A 58 -34.06 -4.70 7.16
N THR A 59 -33.48 -5.16 6.06
CA THR A 59 -34.17 -5.91 5.00
C THR A 59 -33.46 -7.24 4.77
N ASP A 60 -34.22 -8.33 4.66
CA ASP A 60 -33.66 -9.62 4.26
C ASP A 60 -33.31 -9.58 2.77
N GLY A 61 -32.22 -10.25 2.39
CA GLY A 61 -31.66 -10.25 1.04
C GLY A 61 -30.50 -9.26 0.81
N PRO A 62 -29.86 -9.35 -0.37
CA PRO A 62 -28.68 -8.57 -0.72
C PRO A 62 -29.02 -7.08 -0.94
N PHE A 63 -27.98 -6.25 -1.01
CA PHE A 63 -28.14 -4.80 -1.21
C PHE A 63 -28.88 -4.44 -2.51
N ALA A 64 -28.65 -5.22 -3.57
CA ALA A 64 -29.29 -5.08 -4.87
C ALA A 64 -29.93 -6.41 -5.27
N GLU A 65 -31.19 -6.34 -5.69
CA GLU A 65 -31.91 -7.47 -6.27
C GLU A 65 -31.56 -7.56 -7.77
N THR A 66 -30.43 -8.19 -8.06
CA THR A 66 -29.91 -8.36 -9.42
C THR A 66 -29.79 -9.83 -9.78
N LYS A 67 -29.72 -10.11 -11.09
CA LYS A 67 -29.49 -11.48 -11.58
C LYS A 67 -28.11 -12.02 -11.14
N GLU A 68 -27.12 -11.12 -11.11
CA GLU A 68 -25.77 -11.41 -10.63
C GLU A 68 -25.61 -10.96 -9.17
N TYR A 69 -24.81 -11.67 -8.38
CA TYR A 69 -24.55 -11.36 -6.99
C TYR A 69 -23.08 -11.63 -6.62
N VAL A 70 -22.63 -11.09 -5.48
CA VAL A 70 -21.29 -11.38 -4.96
C VAL A 70 -21.31 -12.73 -4.25
N ALA A 71 -20.75 -13.75 -4.88
CA ALA A 71 -20.67 -15.12 -4.39
C ALA A 71 -19.43 -15.36 -3.49
N GLY A 72 -18.47 -14.46 -3.52
CA GLY A 72 -17.20 -14.58 -2.82
C GLY A 72 -16.34 -13.35 -2.99
N PHE A 73 -15.23 -13.31 -2.27
CA PHE A 73 -14.22 -12.28 -2.42
C PHE A 73 -12.83 -12.82 -2.14
N ASP A 74 -11.83 -12.14 -2.70
CA ASP A 74 -10.42 -12.29 -2.33
C ASP A 74 -9.76 -10.90 -2.21
N ILE A 75 -8.77 -10.80 -1.32
CA ILE A 75 -7.88 -9.65 -1.21
C ILE A 75 -6.55 -10.08 -1.82
N LEU A 76 -6.12 -9.36 -2.87
CA LEU A 76 -4.88 -9.62 -3.57
C LEU A 76 -3.85 -8.54 -3.26
N GLU A 77 -2.59 -8.93 -3.11
CA GLU A 77 -1.43 -8.04 -3.08
C GLU A 77 -0.63 -8.22 -4.36
N CYS A 78 -0.60 -7.18 -5.19
CA CYS A 78 0.07 -7.19 -6.49
C CYS A 78 0.79 -5.86 -6.74
N ASP A 79 1.80 -5.87 -7.61
CA ASP A 79 2.57 -4.67 -7.96
C ASP A 79 1.78 -3.72 -8.88
N SER A 80 0.76 -4.22 -9.59
CA SER A 80 -0.05 -3.46 -10.54
C SER A 80 -1.45 -4.03 -10.75
N LEU A 81 -2.36 -3.22 -11.30
CA LEU A 81 -3.70 -3.67 -11.67
C LEU A 81 -3.63 -4.80 -12.71
N GLU A 82 -2.70 -4.70 -13.66
CA GLU A 82 -2.48 -5.72 -14.69
C GLU A 82 -2.07 -7.07 -14.10
N GLU A 83 -1.29 -7.06 -13.02
CA GLU A 83 -0.96 -8.29 -12.30
C GLU A 83 -2.15 -8.86 -11.55
N ALA A 84 -2.94 -8.01 -10.89
CA ALA A 84 -4.17 -8.42 -10.24
C ALA A 84 -5.19 -9.00 -11.24
N VAL A 85 -5.29 -8.40 -12.44
CA VAL A 85 -6.13 -8.91 -13.55
C VAL A 85 -5.64 -10.26 -14.04
N ARG A 86 -4.32 -10.47 -14.18
CA ARG A 86 -3.77 -11.79 -14.53
C ARG A 86 -4.06 -12.85 -13.47
N ALA A 87 -3.92 -12.50 -12.19
CA ALA A 87 -4.26 -13.39 -11.08
C ALA A 87 -5.75 -13.74 -11.10
N ALA A 88 -6.63 -12.75 -11.28
CA ALA A 88 -8.06 -12.92 -11.43
C ALA A 88 -8.41 -13.83 -12.63
N ALA A 89 -7.79 -13.63 -13.79
CA ALA A 89 -8.05 -14.45 -14.98
C ALA A 89 -7.75 -15.95 -14.77
N GLY A 90 -6.92 -16.31 -13.79
CA GLY A 90 -6.66 -17.71 -13.42
C GLY A 90 -7.72 -18.35 -12.52
N HIS A 91 -8.64 -17.56 -11.95
CA HIS A 91 -9.67 -18.07 -11.05
C HIS A 91 -10.76 -18.80 -11.86
N PRO A 92 -11.21 -20.00 -11.46
CA PRO A 92 -12.16 -20.79 -12.25
C PRO A 92 -13.47 -20.08 -12.60
N VAL A 93 -14.02 -19.25 -11.70
CA VAL A 93 -15.24 -18.47 -11.98
C VAL A 93 -15.07 -17.51 -13.17
N ALA A 94 -13.86 -17.10 -13.53
CA ALA A 94 -13.64 -16.26 -14.71
C ALA A 94 -14.06 -16.95 -16.03
N THR A 95 -14.25 -18.28 -16.05
CA THR A 95 -14.68 -19.02 -17.26
C THR A 95 -16.20 -19.14 -17.39
N VAL A 96 -16.94 -19.01 -16.28
CA VAL A 96 -18.39 -19.22 -16.21
C VAL A 96 -19.17 -18.04 -15.65
N GLY A 97 -18.49 -16.99 -15.18
CA GLY A 97 -19.08 -15.82 -14.55
C GLY A 97 -18.18 -14.61 -14.76
N ALA A 98 -18.13 -13.72 -13.75
CA ALA A 98 -17.32 -12.52 -13.82
C ALA A 98 -16.52 -12.33 -12.53
N LEU A 99 -15.38 -11.67 -12.70
CA LEU A 99 -14.50 -11.24 -11.63
C LEU A 99 -14.31 -9.73 -11.71
N GLU A 100 -14.71 -9.00 -10.67
CA GLU A 100 -14.51 -7.56 -10.57
C GLU A 100 -13.25 -7.29 -9.75
N VAL A 101 -12.19 -6.82 -10.41
CA VAL A 101 -10.94 -6.40 -9.77
C VAL A 101 -11.02 -4.91 -9.49
N ARG A 102 -10.96 -4.52 -8.22
CA ARG A 102 -10.99 -3.13 -7.78
C ARG A 102 -9.80 -2.80 -6.92
N PRO A 103 -9.04 -1.73 -7.22
CA PRO A 103 -8.07 -1.22 -6.28
C PRO A 103 -8.80 -0.75 -5.02
N PHE A 104 -8.14 -0.91 -3.88
CA PHE A 104 -8.58 -0.23 -2.66
C PHE A 104 -8.44 1.28 -2.86
N TRP A 105 -9.28 2.06 -2.17
CA TRP A 105 -9.26 3.53 -2.28
C TRP A 105 -7.92 4.07 -1.76
N GLU A 106 -7.33 5.03 -2.47
CA GLU A 106 -5.96 5.50 -2.24
C GLU A 106 -5.80 6.34 -0.93
N ASP A 107 -6.89 6.76 -0.29
CA ASP A 107 -6.84 7.62 0.91
C ASP A 107 -6.38 6.92 2.21
N GLU A 108 -6.11 5.61 2.17
CA GLU A 108 -5.59 4.83 3.31
C GLU A 108 -4.25 4.13 3.02
N ASP A 109 -3.47 4.61 2.05
CA ASP A 109 -2.09 4.12 1.83
C ASP A 109 -1.05 5.18 2.24
N ALA A 110 -1.21 5.73 3.44
CA ALA A 110 -0.21 6.61 4.06
C ALA A 110 1.19 5.97 4.05
N GLU A 111 1.28 4.66 4.26
CA GLU A 111 2.55 3.94 4.10
C GLU A 111 3.06 3.98 2.67
N GLY A 112 2.22 3.76 1.66
CA GLY A 112 2.59 3.86 0.25
C GLY A 112 2.96 5.27 -0.18
N GLU A 113 2.29 6.30 0.33
CA GLU A 113 2.71 7.70 0.14
C GLU A 113 4.10 7.94 0.74
N ILE A 114 4.34 7.44 1.95
CA ILE A 114 5.65 7.52 2.61
C ILE A 114 6.71 6.73 1.83
N ARG A 115 6.38 5.55 1.29
CA ARG A 115 7.29 4.76 0.43
C ARG A 115 7.61 5.52 -0.86
N ARG A 116 6.63 6.16 -1.50
CA ARG A 116 6.84 7.01 -2.68
C ARG A 116 7.69 8.24 -2.36
N LEU A 117 7.47 8.85 -1.20
CA LEU A 117 8.29 9.96 -0.70
C LEU A 117 9.75 9.53 -0.50
N ASP A 118 9.98 8.36 0.10
CA ASP A 118 11.33 7.81 0.32
C ASP A 118 12.04 7.44 -1.00
N ALA A 119 11.28 6.87 -1.96
CA ALA A 119 11.79 6.61 -3.30
C ALA A 119 12.16 7.92 -4.03
N ALA A 120 11.31 8.95 -3.93
CA ALA A 120 11.59 10.27 -4.51
C ALA A 120 12.83 10.93 -3.91
N LEU A 121 13.02 10.79 -2.58
CA LEU A 121 14.24 11.22 -1.90
C LEU A 121 15.47 10.47 -2.41
N THR A 122 15.37 9.15 -2.56
CA THR A 122 16.46 8.31 -3.09
C THR A 122 16.90 8.77 -4.47
N ASP A 123 15.95 8.95 -5.38
CA ASP A 123 16.24 9.40 -6.74
C ASP A 123 16.87 10.78 -6.77
N ALA A 124 16.39 11.70 -5.93
CA ALA A 124 16.93 13.06 -5.84
C ALA A 124 18.36 13.07 -5.32
N LEU A 125 18.65 12.31 -4.25
CA LEU A 125 20.00 12.19 -3.69
C LEU A 125 20.98 11.54 -4.67
N ARG A 126 20.55 10.50 -5.39
CA ARG A 126 21.34 9.86 -6.45
C ARG A 126 21.63 10.78 -7.62
N ALA A 127 20.69 11.68 -7.95
CA ALA A 127 20.87 12.68 -9.00
C ALA A 127 21.68 13.91 -8.54
N GLY A 128 21.95 14.06 -7.24
CA GLY A 128 22.53 15.28 -6.68
C GLY A 128 21.60 16.50 -6.76
N ASP A 129 20.29 16.29 -6.92
CA ASP A 129 19.29 17.35 -7.01
C ASP A 129 18.82 17.75 -5.61
N VAL A 130 19.50 18.74 -5.04
CA VAL A 130 19.26 19.22 -3.67
C VAL A 130 17.83 19.76 -3.51
N GLU A 131 17.29 20.50 -4.48
CA GLU A 131 15.94 21.07 -4.33
C GLU A 131 14.86 19.99 -4.39
N ARG A 132 15.02 18.98 -5.27
CA ARG A 132 14.11 17.83 -5.30
C ARG A 132 14.18 17.00 -4.02
N ALA A 133 15.38 16.86 -3.43
CA ALA A 133 15.54 16.18 -2.15
C ALA A 133 14.85 16.96 -1.03
N LEU A 134 15.09 18.27 -0.93
CA LEU A 134 14.47 19.15 0.07
C LEU A 134 12.95 19.23 -0.05
N ALA A 135 12.38 19.03 -1.24
CA ALA A 135 10.93 18.97 -1.43
C ALA A 135 10.25 17.81 -0.68
N CYS A 136 11.03 16.80 -0.25
CA CYS A 136 10.57 15.68 0.56
C CYS A 136 10.49 16.00 2.08
N TYR A 137 11.05 17.14 2.49
CA TYR A 137 11.15 17.54 3.90
C TYR A 137 10.15 18.64 4.24
N ALA A 138 9.68 18.62 5.48
CA ALA A 138 9.01 19.76 6.08
C ALA A 138 10.01 20.91 6.28
N ARG A 139 9.52 22.15 6.22
CA ARG A 139 10.38 23.35 6.34
C ARG A 139 11.16 23.39 7.65
N ASP A 140 10.58 22.83 8.71
CA ASP A 140 11.09 22.75 10.07
C ASP A 140 11.82 21.42 10.38
N ALA A 141 12.08 20.58 9.36
CA ALA A 141 12.64 19.25 9.57
C ALA A 141 14.03 19.28 10.23
N GLN A 142 14.33 18.23 10.98
CA GLN A 142 15.63 18.05 11.63
C GLN A 142 16.31 16.76 11.15
N VAL A 143 17.55 16.86 10.68
CA VAL A 143 18.35 15.69 10.29
C VAL A 143 19.55 15.58 11.21
N VAL A 144 19.72 14.43 11.83
CA VAL A 144 20.86 14.09 12.68
C VAL A 144 21.64 12.96 11.99
N ALA A 145 22.86 13.24 11.58
CA ALA A 145 23.71 12.26 10.89
C ALA A 145 25.18 12.50 11.26
N ASP A 146 25.93 11.42 11.54
CA ASP A 146 27.37 11.47 11.78
C ASP A 146 27.81 12.52 12.83
N GLY A 147 27.04 12.64 13.91
CA GLY A 147 27.30 13.59 15.01
C GLY A 147 26.97 15.05 14.69
N ARG A 148 26.40 15.34 13.52
CA ARG A 148 25.90 16.66 13.12
C ARG A 148 24.39 16.69 13.18
N ALA A 149 23.83 17.85 13.52
CA ALA A 149 22.40 18.07 13.56
C ALA A 149 22.08 19.34 12.78
N GLU A 150 21.36 19.19 11.67
CA GLU A 150 20.88 20.29 10.84
C GLU A 150 19.39 20.50 11.07
N ARG A 151 18.95 21.75 11.18
CA ARG A 151 17.55 22.09 11.42
C ARG A 151 17.04 23.10 10.39
N GLY A 152 15.98 22.71 9.72
CA GLY A 152 15.29 23.47 8.69
C GLY A 152 15.93 23.32 7.31
N VAL A 153 15.11 23.49 6.28
CA VAL A 153 15.51 23.25 4.88
C VAL A 153 16.65 24.14 4.39
N GLU A 154 16.84 25.34 4.97
CA GLU A 154 17.97 26.22 4.61
C GLU A 154 19.31 25.66 5.08
N ALA A 155 19.35 25.08 6.29
CA ALA A 155 20.56 24.45 6.83
C ALA A 155 20.90 23.18 6.04
N LEU A 156 19.89 22.36 5.76
CA LEU A 156 20.02 21.16 4.92
C LEU A 156 20.49 21.50 3.50
N ARG A 157 19.93 22.54 2.87
CA ARG A 157 20.36 23.02 1.56
C ARG A 157 21.85 23.28 1.54
N LYS A 158 22.33 24.09 2.49
CA LYS A 158 23.75 24.42 2.60
C LYS A 158 24.61 23.16 2.76
N ALA A 159 24.26 22.28 3.70
CA ALA A 159 25.01 21.05 3.96
C ALA A 159 25.09 20.13 2.73
N TRP A 160 23.99 19.97 1.99
CA TRP A 160 23.91 19.01 0.89
C TRP A 160 24.47 19.57 -0.42
N SER A 161 24.40 20.88 -0.66
CA SER A 161 25.08 21.51 -1.80
C SER A 161 26.60 21.29 -1.79
N GLU A 162 27.20 21.04 -0.61
CA GLU A 162 28.63 20.78 -0.45
C GLU A 162 28.98 19.28 -0.59
N THR A 163 28.00 18.37 -0.53
CA THR A 163 28.23 16.92 -0.47
C THR A 163 28.18 16.25 -1.86
N GLY A 164 27.35 16.75 -2.78
CA GLY A 164 27.17 16.18 -4.11
C GLY A 164 26.27 14.92 -4.13
N PRO A 165 26.19 14.20 -5.27
CA PRO A 165 25.38 12.99 -5.39
C PRO A 165 25.83 11.87 -4.43
N ALA A 166 24.90 11.08 -3.93
CA ALA A 166 25.17 9.99 -3.00
C ALA A 166 24.46 8.69 -3.42
N THR A 167 25.11 7.54 -3.20
CA THR A 167 24.39 6.26 -3.31
C THR A 167 23.49 6.04 -2.10
N ARG A 168 22.30 5.49 -2.38
CA ARG A 168 21.30 5.14 -1.38
C ARG A 168 20.52 3.94 -1.89
N GLU A 169 20.57 2.81 -1.20
CA GLU A 169 19.79 1.61 -1.50
C GLU A 169 19.09 1.17 -0.20
N VAL A 170 17.75 1.18 -0.20
CA VAL A 170 16.96 0.75 0.95
C VAL A 170 16.82 -0.76 0.89
N LEU A 171 17.40 -1.46 1.87
CA LEU A 171 17.41 -2.92 1.94
C LEU A 171 16.19 -3.46 2.68
N GLU A 172 15.83 -2.78 3.77
CA GLU A 172 14.68 -3.10 4.60
C GLU A 172 14.02 -1.80 5.05
N SER A 173 12.70 -1.79 5.13
CA SER A 173 11.93 -0.66 5.65
C SER A 173 10.68 -1.13 6.36
N ARG A 174 10.40 -0.55 7.53
CA ARG A 174 9.14 -0.69 8.26
C ARG A 174 8.60 0.69 8.55
N ILE A 175 7.32 0.90 8.27
CA ILE A 175 6.62 2.16 8.50
C ILE A 175 5.44 1.84 9.42
N HIS A 176 5.23 2.69 10.42
CA HIS A 176 4.06 2.65 11.28
C HIS A 176 3.37 4.00 11.19
N VAL A 177 2.11 4.00 10.77
CA VAL A 177 1.29 5.21 10.63
C VAL A 177 0.31 5.28 11.78
N ASP A 178 0.14 6.47 12.34
CA ASP A 178 -0.87 6.81 13.33
C ASP A 178 -1.48 8.18 12.98
N GLU A 179 -2.70 8.16 12.44
CA GLU A 179 -3.42 9.33 11.94
C GLU A 179 -2.57 10.24 11.03
N SER A 180 -2.05 11.33 11.59
CA SER A 180 -1.30 12.38 10.89
C SER A 180 0.22 12.32 11.11
N ILE A 181 0.71 11.30 11.82
CA ILE A 181 2.13 11.06 12.06
C ILE A 181 2.52 9.64 11.63
N ALA A 182 3.79 9.45 11.31
CA ALA A 182 4.31 8.11 11.06
C ALA A 182 5.78 8.00 11.45
N PHE A 183 6.21 6.78 11.74
CA PHE A 183 7.59 6.45 12.08
C PHE A 183 8.10 5.33 11.17
N GLY A 184 9.21 5.60 10.50
CA GLY A 184 9.92 4.67 9.65
C GLY A 184 11.23 4.22 10.29
N HIS A 185 11.57 2.95 10.11
CA HIS A 185 12.91 2.43 10.37
C HIS A 185 13.39 1.69 9.13
N ALA A 186 14.56 2.07 8.62
CA ALA A 186 15.14 1.48 7.43
C ALA A 186 16.62 1.11 7.64
N LEU A 187 17.03 0.05 6.94
CA LEU A 187 18.42 -0.29 6.73
C LEU A 187 18.81 0.17 5.33
N VAL A 188 19.78 1.08 5.23
CA VAL A 188 20.13 1.76 3.99
C VAL A 188 21.61 1.57 3.71
N ARG A 189 21.94 1.08 2.53
CA ARG A 189 23.32 1.03 2.03
C ARG A 189 23.65 2.34 1.32
N THR A 190 24.81 2.90 1.67
CA THR A 190 25.35 4.14 1.12
C THR A 190 26.83 3.97 0.77
N ASP A 191 27.45 4.98 0.16
CA ASP A 191 28.90 5.01 -0.11
C ASP A 191 29.72 4.89 1.18
N GLY A 192 29.18 5.40 2.29
CA GLY A 192 29.78 5.30 3.62
C GLY A 192 29.47 4.01 4.37
N GLY A 193 28.94 2.99 3.69
CA GLY A 193 28.57 1.70 4.28
C GLY A 193 27.10 1.61 4.70
N LEU A 194 26.81 0.66 5.59
CA LEU A 194 25.47 0.33 6.03
C LEU A 194 25.00 1.28 7.14
N ARG A 195 23.82 1.86 6.97
CA ARG A 195 23.25 2.87 7.89
C ARG A 195 21.88 2.42 8.39
N ARG A 196 21.60 2.64 9.67
CA ARG A 196 20.23 2.63 10.21
C ARG A 196 19.67 4.04 10.09
N VAL A 197 18.50 4.15 9.48
CA VAL A 197 17.78 5.41 9.31
C VAL A 197 16.46 5.30 10.07
N THR A 198 16.23 6.21 11.02
CA THR A 198 14.94 6.36 11.68
C THR A 198 14.32 7.67 11.21
N THR A 199 13.11 7.60 10.66
CA THR A 199 12.46 8.73 10.00
C THR A 199 11.12 9.02 10.66
N GLY A 200 10.89 10.27 11.03
CA GLY A 200 9.58 10.77 11.45
C GLY A 200 8.91 11.49 10.28
N TYR A 201 7.63 11.20 10.06
CA TYR A 201 6.82 11.83 9.02
C TYR A 201 5.62 12.53 9.62
N ARG A 202 5.16 13.58 8.94
CA ARG A 202 3.92 14.31 9.27
C ARG A 202 3.09 14.49 8.02
N ASN A 203 1.81 14.20 8.12
CA ASN A 203 0.82 14.57 7.12
C ASN A 203 0.56 16.09 7.23
N VAL A 204 0.74 16.82 6.12
CA VAL A 204 0.54 18.28 6.07
C VAL A 204 -0.68 18.66 5.23
N GLY A 205 -1.66 17.76 5.12
CA GLY A 205 -2.86 17.87 4.29
C GLY A 205 -2.73 17.00 3.04
N PRO A 206 -2.26 17.54 1.90
CA PRO A 206 -2.28 16.83 0.62
C PRO A 206 -1.09 15.86 0.42
N ARG A 207 -0.20 15.72 1.41
CA ARG A 207 1.00 14.86 1.33
C ARG A 207 1.63 14.61 2.69
N TRP A 208 2.39 13.53 2.77
CA TRP A 208 3.37 13.28 3.83
C TRP A 208 4.70 13.98 3.55
N LEU A 209 5.37 14.44 4.61
CA LEU A 209 6.72 15.00 4.56
C LEU A 209 7.58 14.46 5.69
N ILE A 210 8.89 14.37 5.45
CA ILE A 210 9.88 14.05 6.48
C ILE A 210 10.02 15.24 7.42
N VAL A 211 9.82 15.01 8.72
CA VAL A 211 10.03 16.03 9.78
C VAL A 211 11.27 15.74 10.62
N HIS A 212 11.72 14.49 10.63
CA HIS A 212 12.92 14.11 11.35
C HIS A 212 13.62 12.94 10.65
N GLU A 213 14.95 12.98 10.58
CA GLU A 213 15.75 11.80 10.30
C GLU A 213 16.89 11.69 11.30
N HIS A 214 17.15 10.46 11.71
CA HIS A 214 18.34 10.10 12.47
C HIS A 214 19.05 8.96 11.75
N VAL A 215 20.28 9.23 11.31
CA VAL A 215 21.13 8.32 10.56
C VAL A 215 22.32 7.93 11.43
N THR A 216 22.47 6.64 11.70
CA THR A 216 23.61 6.09 12.42
C THR A 216 24.25 4.97 11.60
N GLU A 217 25.55 4.72 11.83
CA GLU A 217 26.20 3.53 11.29
C GLU A 217 25.53 2.26 11.85
N ALA A 218 25.32 1.26 11.00
CA ALA A 218 24.81 -0.04 11.42
C ALA A 218 26.02 -0.93 11.75
N THR A 219 26.21 -1.28 13.02
CA THR A 219 27.18 -2.31 13.40
C THR A 219 26.73 -3.66 12.88
N SER A 220 27.66 -4.40 12.27
CA SER A 220 27.50 -5.79 11.81
C SER A 220 27.08 -6.75 12.91
#